data_AF-A0A507ZVX7-F1
#
_entry.id   AF-A0A507ZVX7-F1
#
_cell.length_a   1.000
_cell.length_b   1.000
_cell.length_c   1.000
_cell.angle_alpha   90.00
_cell.angle_beta   90.00
_cell.angle_gamma   90.00
#
_symmetry.space_group_name_H-M   'P 1'
#
loop_
_entity.id
_entity.type
_entity.pdbx_description
1 polymer ?
#
loop_
_entity_poly.entity_id
_entity_poly.type
_entity_poly.pdbx_seq_one_letter_code
_entity_poly.pdbx_strand_id
1 'polypeptide(L)'
;MTDTDPDSAADGKVDNMKLKAIEYVADETSAVQTFLNSTWITKDHTYTEEGYTGVFTGHQTVSQMQSRLGENLWNSSIAEQYFQRVRDSLNSTDTALNSISGTLKTARDYQVNWVGEKVTPESEEASWQAAR
;
A
#
# COMPACT_ATOMS: atom_id res chain seq x y z
N MET A 1 -40.28 13.81 -36.78
CA MET A 1 -38.83 14.02 -36.93
C MET A 1 -38.24 13.66 -35.59
N THR A 2 -37.80 12.41 -35.45
CA THR A 2 -37.22 11.87 -34.22
C THR A 2 -35.72 12.00 -34.35
N ASP A 3 -35.16 13.09 -33.80
CA ASP A 3 -33.73 13.18 -33.57
C ASP A 3 -33.40 12.30 -32.37
N THR A 4 -33.01 11.06 -32.68
CA THR A 4 -32.32 10.20 -31.74
C THR A 4 -30.85 10.59 -31.81
N ASP A 5 -30.37 11.26 -30.77
CA ASP A 5 -28.95 11.59 -30.57
C ASP A 5 -28.11 10.28 -30.61
N PRO A 6 -27.21 10.10 -31.60
CA PRO A 6 -26.55 8.82 -31.83
C PRO A 6 -25.18 8.70 -31.14
N ASP A 7 -24.86 9.52 -30.13
CA ASP A 7 -23.46 9.68 -29.71
C ASP A 7 -23.08 9.10 -28.34
N SER A 8 -23.87 8.19 -27.77
CA SER A 8 -23.50 7.57 -26.48
C SER A 8 -23.04 6.11 -26.55
N ALA A 9 -22.79 5.55 -27.75
CA ALA A 9 -22.43 4.12 -27.89
C ALA A 9 -21.42 3.75 -29.00
N ALA A 10 -20.76 4.68 -29.71
CA ALA A 10 -20.19 4.40 -31.03
C ALA A 10 -18.67 4.63 -31.22
N ASP A 11 -17.83 4.46 -30.19
CA ASP A 11 -16.36 4.49 -30.37
C ASP A 11 -15.76 3.10 -30.68
N GLY A 12 -16.46 2.00 -30.34
CA GLY A 12 -15.91 0.65 -30.50
C GLY A 12 -14.67 0.34 -29.64
N LYS A 13 -14.22 1.29 -28.81
CA LYS A 13 -13.10 1.14 -27.87
C LYS A 13 -13.50 0.37 -26.61
N VAL A 14 -12.54 -0.36 -26.08
CA VAL A 14 -12.63 -1.18 -24.87
C VAL A 14 -11.78 -0.58 -23.76
N ASP A 15 -11.91 -1.11 -22.55
CA ASP A 15 -11.10 -0.68 -21.42
C ASP A 15 -9.61 -0.97 -21.63
N ASN A 16 -8.77 -0.01 -21.24
CA ASN A 16 -7.34 -0.24 -21.12
C ASN A 16 -7.07 -1.18 -19.91
N MET A 17 -6.80 -2.44 -20.21
CA MET A 17 -6.59 -3.49 -19.21
C MET A 17 -5.25 -3.30 -18.47
N LYS A 18 -4.23 -2.74 -19.12
CA LYS A 18 -2.95 -2.40 -18.47
C LYS A 18 -3.13 -1.27 -17.45
N LEU A 19 -3.94 -0.25 -17.76
CA LEU A 19 -4.31 0.81 -16.81
C LEU A 19 -5.05 0.23 -15.59
N LYS A 20 -6.05 -0.63 -15.82
CA LYS A 20 -6.76 -1.32 -14.74
C LYS A 20 -5.82 -2.15 -13.86
N ALA A 21 -4.81 -2.79 -14.45
CA ALA A 21 -3.78 -3.52 -13.71
C ALA A 21 -3.00 -2.60 -12.76
N ILE A 22 -2.57 -1.45 -13.28
CA ILE A 22 -1.83 -0.45 -12.51
C ILE A 22 -2.68 0.06 -11.35
N GLU A 23 -3.95 0.38 -11.60
CA GLU A 23 -4.88 0.87 -10.59
C GLU A 23 -5.14 -0.19 -9.52
N TYR A 24 -5.36 -1.45 -9.91
CA TYR A 24 -5.52 -2.55 -8.96
C TYR A 24 -4.31 -2.70 -8.03
N VAL A 25 -3.09 -2.68 -8.58
CA VAL A 25 -1.87 -2.79 -7.75
C VAL A 25 -1.68 -1.54 -6.88
N ALA A 26 -2.08 -0.36 -7.36
CA ALA A 26 -2.04 0.86 -6.57
C ALA A 26 -3.00 0.80 -5.38
N ASP A 27 -4.21 0.29 -5.57
CA ASP A 27 -5.20 0.10 -4.51
C ASP A 27 -4.69 -0.90 -3.46
N GLU A 28 -4.15 -2.04 -3.88
CA GLU A 28 -3.54 -3.03 -2.97
C GLU A 28 -2.35 -2.44 -2.20
N THR A 29 -1.48 -1.67 -2.88
CA THR A 29 -0.35 -1.00 -2.23
C THR A 29 -0.83 0.00 -1.17
N SER A 30 -1.86 0.80 -1.49
CA SER A 30 -2.45 1.76 -0.58
C SER A 30 -3.14 1.07 0.62
N ALA A 31 -3.80 -0.06 0.39
CA ALA A 31 -4.41 -0.87 1.45
C ALA A 31 -3.35 -1.40 2.42
N VAL A 32 -2.21 -1.90 1.92
CA VAL A 32 -1.10 -2.36 2.76
C VAL A 32 -0.50 -1.21 3.57
N GLN A 33 -0.27 -0.04 2.95
CA GLN A 33 0.22 1.14 3.67
C GLN A 33 -0.75 1.57 4.78
N THR A 34 -2.05 1.60 4.48
CA THR A 34 -3.09 1.92 5.46
C THR A 34 -3.09 0.92 6.60
N PHE A 35 -3.00 -0.38 6.30
CA PHE A 35 -2.92 -1.43 7.30
C PHE A 35 -1.72 -1.23 8.22
N LEU A 36 -0.51 -1.06 7.68
CA LEU A 36 0.71 -0.89 8.49
C LEU A 36 0.66 0.37 9.37
N ASN A 37 0.10 1.46 8.85
CA ASN A 37 0.09 2.75 9.53
C ASN A 37 -1.07 2.95 10.51
N SER A 38 -2.18 2.20 10.35
CA SER A 38 -3.41 2.47 11.11
C SER A 38 -4.01 1.26 11.81
N THR A 39 -3.78 0.05 11.29
CA THR A 39 -4.52 -1.15 11.71
C THR A 39 -3.63 -2.25 12.27
N TRP A 40 -2.35 -2.27 11.89
CA TRP A 40 -1.38 -3.20 12.44
C TRP A 40 -1.14 -2.85 13.92
N ILE A 41 -1.56 -3.75 14.79
CA ILE A 41 -1.47 -3.61 16.24
C ILE A 41 -0.69 -4.77 16.84
N THR A 42 0.25 -4.46 17.72
CA THR A 42 0.82 -5.46 18.63
C THR A 42 -0.17 -5.82 19.72
N LYS A 43 -0.07 -7.04 20.25
CA LYS A 43 -0.90 -7.48 21.36
C LYS A 43 -0.40 -6.88 22.67
N ASP A 44 -1.32 -6.62 23.58
CA ASP A 44 -0.98 -6.37 24.97
C ASP A 44 -0.26 -7.60 25.55
N HIS A 45 0.72 -7.33 26.41
CA HIS A 45 1.41 -8.36 27.16
C HIS A 45 1.43 -8.00 28.65
N THR A 46 0.88 -8.88 29.47
CA THR A 46 0.96 -8.75 30.92
C THR A 46 2.13 -9.58 31.42
N TYR A 47 2.98 -8.99 32.26
CA TYR A 47 4.11 -9.68 32.86
C TYR A 47 4.04 -9.55 34.38
N THR A 48 4.60 -10.53 35.09
CA THR A 48 4.72 -10.50 36.55
C THR A 48 6.18 -10.74 36.93
N GLU A 49 6.76 -9.81 37.67
CA GLU A 49 8.16 -9.87 38.10
C GLU A 49 8.25 -9.40 39.56
N GLU A 50 8.87 -10.20 40.42
CA GLU A 50 9.04 -9.92 41.87
C GLU A 50 7.79 -9.38 42.60
N GLY A 51 6.60 -9.91 42.28
CA GLY A 51 5.34 -9.49 42.91
C GLY A 51 4.73 -8.20 42.34
N TYR A 52 5.32 -7.62 41.30
CA TYR A 52 4.75 -6.54 40.50
C TYR A 52 4.15 -7.08 39.21
N THR A 53 2.90 -6.71 38.91
CA THR A 53 2.27 -6.98 37.62
C THR A 53 2.30 -5.71 36.76
N GLY A 54 3.02 -5.78 35.64
CA GLY A 54 3.04 -4.73 34.63
C GLY A 54 2.19 -5.11 33.42
N VAL A 55 1.63 -4.11 32.75
CA VAL A 55 0.98 -4.28 31.45
C VAL A 55 1.79 -3.52 30.41
N PHE A 56 2.36 -4.24 29.45
CA PHE A 56 2.81 -3.66 28.21
C PHE A 56 1.60 -3.50 27.29
N THR A 57 1.12 -2.27 27.14
CA THR A 57 0.06 -1.98 26.18
C THR A 57 0.63 -2.08 24.77
N GLY A 58 0.16 -3.08 24.03
CA GLY A 58 0.24 -3.15 22.57
C GLY A 58 -0.63 -2.05 21.95
N HIS A 59 -1.05 -2.22 20.71
CA HIS A 59 -1.81 -1.20 19.94
C HIS A 59 -0.98 -0.01 19.48
N GLN A 60 0.26 -0.24 19.08
CA GLN A 60 1.07 0.80 18.48
C GLN A 60 1.13 0.58 16.97
N THR A 61 0.72 1.57 16.19
CA THR A 61 1.10 1.69 14.78
C THR A 61 2.62 1.78 14.67
N VAL A 62 3.20 1.61 13.46
CA VAL A 62 4.65 1.78 13.25
C VAL A 62 5.16 3.10 13.87
N SER A 63 4.41 4.20 13.69
CA SER A 63 4.73 5.52 14.25
C SER A 63 4.63 5.57 15.78
N GLN A 64 3.69 4.84 16.40
CA GLN A 64 3.57 4.79 17.85
C GLN A 64 4.70 3.96 18.47
N MET A 65 5.12 2.86 17.81
CA MET A 65 6.29 2.07 18.21
C MET A 65 7.56 2.91 18.19
N GLN A 66 7.69 3.80 17.20
CA GLN A 66 8.80 4.75 17.14
C GLN A 66 8.84 5.72 18.33
N SER A 67 7.68 6.10 18.89
CA SER A 67 7.60 7.06 20.01
C SER A 67 7.86 6.45 21.39
N ARG A 68 7.43 5.21 21.63
CA ARG A 68 7.56 4.52 22.94
C ARG A 68 8.91 3.84 23.14
N LEU A 69 9.71 3.79 22.09
CA LEU A 69 11.10 3.36 22.10
C LEU A 69 11.99 4.05 23.14
N GLY A 70 11.71 5.32 23.43
CA GLY A 70 12.50 6.10 24.36
C GLY A 70 12.13 5.90 25.83
N GLU A 71 11.06 5.15 26.12
CA GLU A 71 10.66 4.83 27.49
C GLU A 71 11.49 3.63 27.96
N ASN A 72 12.05 3.69 29.18
CA ASN A 72 13.02 2.76 29.79
C ASN A 72 12.55 1.27 29.95
N LEU A 73 11.60 0.82 29.13
CA LEU A 73 11.08 -0.55 29.06
C LEU A 73 12.12 -1.54 28.51
N TRP A 74 13.05 -1.10 27.66
CA TRP A 74 14.12 -1.92 27.09
C TRP A 74 15.40 -1.81 27.93
N ASN A 75 15.35 -2.30 29.17
CA ASN A 75 16.42 -2.14 30.16
C ASN A 75 17.73 -2.95 29.87
N SER A 76 17.94 -3.41 28.64
CA SER A 76 19.18 -4.05 28.21
C SER A 76 19.60 -3.66 26.80
N SER A 77 20.92 -3.54 26.58
CA SER A 77 21.50 -3.20 25.28
C SER A 77 21.18 -4.20 24.16
N ILE A 78 20.91 -5.46 24.51
CA ILE A 78 20.51 -6.50 23.56
C ILE A 78 19.06 -6.27 23.12
N ALA A 79 18.16 -5.95 24.05
CA ALA A 79 16.76 -5.71 23.74
C ALA A 79 16.58 -4.45 22.87
N GLU A 80 17.36 -3.40 23.14
CA GLU A 80 17.45 -2.20 22.29
C GLU A 80 17.90 -2.56 20.85
N GLN A 81 18.89 -3.43 20.69
CA GLN A 81 19.36 -3.86 19.36
C GLN A 81 18.28 -4.64 18.57
N TYR A 82 17.58 -5.57 19.22
CA TYR A 82 16.50 -6.31 18.56
C TYR A 82 15.38 -5.37 18.14
N PHE A 83 15.03 -4.43 19.00
CA PHE A 83 14.03 -3.43 18.66
C PHE A 83 14.48 -2.58 17.47
N GLN A 84 15.70 -2.06 17.50
CA GLN A 84 16.25 -1.22 16.43
C GLN A 84 16.13 -1.91 15.06
N ARG A 85 16.40 -3.22 15.00
CA ARG A 85 16.23 -4.02 13.78
C ARG A 85 14.77 -4.09 13.32
N VAL A 86 13.81 -4.20 14.24
CA VAL A 86 12.38 -4.17 13.91
C VAL A 86 12.01 -2.80 13.33
N ARG A 87 12.44 -1.71 13.97
CA ARG A 87 12.22 -0.34 13.47
C ARG A 87 12.76 -0.13 12.06
N ASP A 88 14.01 -0.55 11.83
CA ASP A 88 14.67 -0.37 10.53
C ASP A 88 13.99 -1.21 9.43
N SER A 89 13.49 -2.39 9.78
CA SER A 89 12.71 -3.24 8.85
C SER A 89 11.38 -2.59 8.47
N LEU A 90 10.68 -1.98 9.43
CA LEU A 90 9.42 -1.26 9.18
C LEU A 90 9.66 -0.03 8.31
N ASN A 91 10.69 0.77 8.60
CA ASN A 91 11.05 1.94 7.79
C ASN A 91 11.43 1.55 6.36
N SER A 92 12.17 0.44 6.19
CA SER A 92 12.52 -0.09 4.86
C SER A 92 11.28 -0.52 4.09
N THR A 93 10.31 -1.13 4.77
CA THR A 93 9.03 -1.55 4.16
C THR A 93 8.21 -0.35 3.71
N ASP A 94 8.07 0.69 4.55
CA ASP A 94 7.36 1.92 4.19
C ASP A 94 8.03 2.62 2.99
N THR A 95 9.36 2.70 2.99
CA THR A 95 10.13 3.25 1.86
C THR A 95 9.87 2.48 0.57
N ALA A 96 9.85 1.14 0.63
CA ALA A 96 9.56 0.31 -0.54
C ALA A 96 8.14 0.53 -1.06
N LEU A 97 7.13 0.59 -0.19
CA LEU A 97 5.73 0.85 -0.58
C LEU A 97 5.54 2.25 -1.18
N ASN A 98 6.24 3.26 -0.65
CA ASN A 98 6.26 4.61 -1.22
C ASN A 98 6.89 4.63 -2.63
N SER A 99 7.98 3.90 -2.82
CA SER A 99 8.62 3.75 -4.13
C SER A 99 7.69 3.10 -5.15
N ILE A 100 7.04 1.98 -4.76
CA ILE A 100 6.05 1.27 -5.58
C ILE A 100 4.91 2.21 -5.97
N SER A 101 4.34 2.94 -4.99
CA SER A 101 3.27 3.90 -5.24
C SER A 101 3.68 5.00 -6.21
N GLY A 102 4.92 5.52 -6.09
CA GLY A 102 5.46 6.52 -7.02
C GLY A 102 5.60 6.00 -8.45
N THR A 103 6.09 4.77 -8.61
CA THR A 103 6.17 4.11 -9.93
C THR A 103 4.78 3.89 -10.53
N LEU A 104 3.82 3.38 -9.75
CA LEU A 104 2.46 3.14 -10.22
C LEU A 104 1.75 4.43 -10.62
N LYS A 105 1.93 5.51 -9.85
CA LYS A 105 1.42 6.84 -10.21
C LYS A 105 1.99 7.31 -11.55
N THR A 106 3.30 7.19 -11.74
CA THR A 106 3.95 7.57 -13.01
C THR A 106 3.40 6.75 -14.18
N ALA A 107 3.23 5.43 -14.00
CA ALA A 107 2.69 4.55 -15.02
C ALA A 107 1.22 4.87 -15.34
N ARG A 108 0.40 5.16 -14.32
CA ARG A 108 -0.99 5.59 -14.47
C ARG A 108 -1.07 6.90 -15.25
N ASP A 109 -0.31 7.90 -14.84
CA ASP A 109 -0.29 9.21 -15.50
C ASP A 109 0.17 9.07 -16.96
N TYR A 110 1.11 8.16 -17.26
CA TYR A 110 1.49 7.87 -18.63
C TYR A 110 0.34 7.27 -19.44
N GLN A 111 -0.32 6.23 -18.91
CA GLN A 111 -1.45 5.58 -19.59
C GLN A 111 -2.58 6.59 -19.84
N VAL A 112 -2.98 7.37 -18.84
CA VAL A 112 -4.07 8.34 -18.96
C VAL A 112 -3.75 9.44 -19.97
N ASN A 113 -2.54 10.00 -19.94
CA ASN A 113 -2.22 11.17 -20.77
C ASN A 113 -1.80 10.83 -22.21
N TRP A 114 -1.24 9.64 -22.45
CA TRP A 114 -0.65 9.30 -23.76
C TRP A 114 -1.32 8.14 -24.47
N VAL A 115 -2.08 7.30 -23.77
CA VAL A 115 -2.70 6.10 -24.34
C VAL A 115 -4.22 6.18 -24.30
N GLY A 116 -4.76 6.61 -23.15
CA GLY A 116 -6.19 6.74 -22.90
C GLY A 116 -6.76 5.61 -22.04
N GLU A 117 -7.84 5.93 -21.34
CA GLU A 117 -8.60 4.98 -20.50
C GLU A 117 -9.38 3.95 -21.35
N LYS A 118 -9.70 4.32 -22.59
CA LYS A 118 -10.36 3.49 -23.59
C LYS A 118 -9.45 3.38 -24.82
N VAL A 119 -9.23 2.16 -25.29
CA VAL A 119 -8.31 1.82 -26.38
C VAL A 119 -9.02 0.96 -27.42
N THR A 120 -8.46 0.87 -28.63
CA THR A 120 -9.08 0.00 -29.64
C THR A 120 -8.93 -1.48 -29.26
N PRO A 121 -9.90 -2.36 -29.60
CA PRO A 121 -9.89 -3.77 -29.17
C PRO A 121 -8.65 -4.57 -29.60
N GLU A 122 -7.99 -4.16 -30.68
CA GLU A 122 -6.79 -4.77 -31.24
C GLU A 122 -5.48 -4.23 -30.63
N SER A 123 -5.53 -3.21 -29.77
CA SER A 123 -4.34 -2.68 -29.12
C SER A 123 -3.78 -3.65 -28.08
N GLU A 124 -2.48 -3.53 -27.79
CA GLU A 124 -1.87 -4.34 -26.73
C GLU A 124 -2.48 -4.07 -25.36
N GLU A 125 -2.96 -2.84 -25.13
CA GLU A 125 -3.59 -2.38 -23.90
C GLU A 125 -4.98 -2.98 -23.68
N ALA A 126 -5.67 -3.42 -24.73
CA ALA A 126 -6.96 -4.08 -24.63
C ALA A 126 -6.86 -5.52 -24.08
N SER A 127 -5.65 -6.10 -24.09
CA SER A 127 -5.43 -7.51 -23.73
C SER A 127 -4.54 -7.67 -22.49
N TRP A 128 -4.83 -8.71 -21.71
CA TRP A 128 -3.93 -9.21 -20.66
C TRP A 128 -2.85 -10.16 -21.16
N GLN A 129 -3.04 -10.71 -22.36
CA GLN A 129 -2.10 -11.67 -22.90
C GLN A 129 -0.91 -10.91 -23.48
N ALA A 130 0.29 -11.17 -22.94
CA ALA A 130 1.51 -10.96 -23.70
C ALA A 130 1.34 -11.71 -25.03
N ALA A 131 1.54 -11.04 -26.16
CA ALA A 131 1.49 -11.67 -27.47
C ALA A 131 2.26 -13.01 -27.41
N ARG A 132 1.54 -14.12 -27.62
CA ARG A 132 2.09 -15.47 -27.55
C ARG A 132 3.01 -15.76 -28.72
#